data_AF-A0ABD0NLF8-F1
#
_entry.id   AF-A0ABD0NLF8-F1
#
_cell.length_a   1.000
_cell.length_b   1.000
_cell.length_c   1.000
_cell.angle_alpha   90.00
_cell.angle_beta   90.00
_cell.angle_gamma   90.00
#
_symmetry.space_group_name_H-M   'P 1'
#
loop_
_entity.id
_entity.type
_entity.pdbx_description
1 polymer ?
#
loop_
_entity_poly.entity_id
_entity_poly.type
_entity_poly.pdbx_seq_one_letter_code
_entity_poly.pdbx_strand_id
1 'polypeptide(L)'
;NKDLEEEELCLLMGQFVQAAQAGDHLAQGWPDTAYGTTKIGVTVLSRIQARVLTETRPGDGILLNACCPGWVRTDMAGPNATKSPEEGAETPVYLAMLPEAAKEPHGQLVWDKAVQEW
;
A
#
# COMPACT_ATOMS: atom_id res chain seq x y z
N ASN A 1 8.25 12.26 -2.78
CA ASN A 1 8.18 12.97 -4.07
C ASN A 1 6.71 13.16 -4.41
N LYS A 2 6.21 14.39 -4.53
CA LYS A 2 4.78 14.66 -4.81
C LYS A 2 4.42 14.49 -6.29
N ASP A 3 5.42 14.31 -7.14
CA ASP A 3 5.26 14.31 -8.60
C ASP A 3 5.53 12.93 -9.22
N LEU A 4 5.80 11.91 -8.40
CA LEU A 4 6.04 10.55 -8.92
C LEU A 4 4.82 10.06 -9.69
N GLU A 5 5.03 9.61 -10.92
CA GLU A 5 4.02 9.04 -11.80
C GLU A 5 4.01 7.50 -11.76
N GLU A 6 2.92 6.89 -12.23
CA GLU A 6 2.78 5.44 -12.24
C GLU A 6 3.85 4.75 -13.09
N GLU A 7 4.21 5.35 -14.24
CA GLU A 7 5.26 4.83 -15.11
C GLU A 7 6.64 4.84 -14.43
N GLU A 8 6.97 5.93 -13.74
CA GLU A 8 8.21 6.03 -12.96
C GLU A 8 8.26 5.00 -11.84
N LEU A 9 7.14 4.78 -11.13
CA LEU A 9 7.04 3.72 -10.13
C LEU A 9 7.26 2.33 -10.74
N CYS A 10 6.67 2.05 -11.90
CA CYS A 10 6.87 0.78 -12.60
C CYS A 10 8.35 0.56 -12.96
N LEU A 11 9.03 1.59 -13.45
CA LEU A 11 10.46 1.54 -13.74
C LEU A 11 11.29 1.26 -12.48
N LEU A 12 11.00 1.92 -11.35
CA LEU A 12 11.66 1.69 -10.07
C LEU A 12 11.48 0.24 -9.59
N MET A 13 10.27 -0.31 -9.68
CA MET A 13 10.01 -1.70 -9.30
C MET A 13 10.74 -2.69 -10.23
N GLY A 14 10.85 -2.37 -11.52
CA GLY A 14 11.65 -3.15 -12.48
C GLY A 14 13.15 -3.12 -12.17
N GLN A 15 13.68 -1.95 -11.77
CA GLN A 15 15.08 -1.81 -11.35
C GLN A 15 15.39 -2.67 -10.11
N PHE A 16 14.50 -2.71 -9.13
CA PHE A 16 14.66 -3.60 -7.98
C PHE A 16 14.77 -5.07 -8.40
N VAL A 17 13.91 -5.53 -9.33
CA VAL A 17 13.94 -6.91 -9.82
C VAL A 17 15.28 -7.21 -10.51
N GLN A 18 15.76 -6.30 -11.36
CA GLN A 18 17.05 -6.45 -12.03
C GLN A 18 18.23 -6.50 -11.03
N ALA A 19 18.23 -5.61 -10.04
CA ALA A 19 19.27 -5.57 -9.00
C ALA A 19 19.25 -6.84 -8.13
N ALA A 20 18.06 -7.34 -7.79
CA ALA A 20 17.93 -8.59 -7.04
C ALA A 20 18.42 -9.81 -7.86
N GLN A 21 18.17 -9.84 -9.17
CA GLN A 21 18.69 -10.87 -10.07
C GLN A 21 20.22 -10.81 -10.22
N ALA A 22 20.79 -9.60 -10.25
CA ALA A 22 22.24 -9.39 -10.29
C ALA A 22 22.94 -9.65 -8.94
N GLY A 23 22.19 -9.68 -7.85
CA GLY A 23 22.70 -9.92 -6.50
C GLY A 23 23.36 -8.69 -5.87
N ASP A 24 23.10 -7.48 -6.38
CA ASP A 24 23.71 -6.22 -5.93
C ASP A 24 22.66 -5.21 -5.40
N HIS A 25 21.43 -5.65 -5.12
CA HIS A 25 20.33 -4.79 -4.64
C HIS A 25 20.70 -3.96 -3.41
N LEU A 26 21.44 -4.52 -2.46
CA LEU A 26 21.93 -3.79 -1.28
C LEU A 26 22.91 -2.68 -1.64
N ALA A 27 23.83 -2.94 -2.58
CA ALA A 27 24.79 -1.93 -3.04
C ALA A 27 24.09 -0.79 -3.80
N GLN A 28 22.95 -1.08 -4.44
CA GLN A 28 22.08 -0.10 -5.09
C GLN A 28 21.10 0.60 -4.12
N GLY A 29 21.12 0.27 -2.82
CA GLY A 29 20.31 0.92 -1.78
C GLY A 29 18.90 0.33 -1.60
N TRP A 30 18.59 -0.79 -2.23
CA TRP A 30 17.33 -1.50 -2.00
C TRP A 30 17.34 -2.27 -0.68
N PRO A 31 16.17 -2.46 -0.04
CA PRO A 31 16.08 -3.24 1.18
C PRO A 31 16.23 -4.74 0.89
N ASP A 32 16.65 -5.50 1.91
CA ASP A 32 16.83 -6.96 1.81
C ASP A 32 15.51 -7.74 2.00
N THR A 33 14.44 -7.30 1.33
CA THR A 33 13.13 -7.95 1.43
C THR A 33 12.33 -7.76 0.15
N ALA A 34 12.27 -8.80 -0.69
CA ALA A 34 11.51 -8.76 -1.94
C ALA A 34 10.03 -8.46 -1.70
N TYR A 35 9.40 -9.16 -0.75
CA TYR A 35 8.01 -8.93 -0.37
C TYR A 35 7.78 -7.50 0.13
N GLY A 36 8.66 -7.01 1.02
CA GLY A 36 8.59 -5.63 1.53
C GLY A 36 8.64 -4.61 0.41
N THR A 37 9.58 -4.76 -0.54
CA THR A 37 9.68 -3.88 -1.70
C THR A 37 8.41 -3.91 -2.56
N THR A 38 7.80 -5.08 -2.78
CA THR A 38 6.52 -5.12 -3.53
C THR A 38 5.41 -4.34 -2.82
N LYS A 39 5.38 -4.33 -1.49
CA LYS A 39 4.38 -3.59 -0.70
C LYS A 39 4.67 -2.10 -0.60
N ILE A 40 5.93 -1.67 -0.73
CA ILE A 40 6.26 -0.28 -1.04
C ILE A 40 5.59 0.13 -2.36
N GLY A 41 5.75 -0.69 -3.41
CA GLY A 41 5.10 -0.46 -4.71
C GLY A 41 3.58 -0.29 -4.60
N VAL A 42 2.88 -1.22 -3.94
CA VAL A 42 1.42 -1.12 -3.73
C VAL A 42 1.03 0.14 -2.96
N THR A 43 1.79 0.51 -1.93
CA THR A 43 1.50 1.69 -1.10
C THR A 43 1.66 2.97 -1.90
N VAL A 44 2.75 3.10 -2.65
CA VAL A 44 3.02 4.28 -3.49
C VAL A 44 2.04 4.37 -4.65
N LEU A 45 1.71 3.25 -5.31
CA LEU A 45 0.70 3.22 -6.36
C LEU A 45 -0.66 3.72 -5.86
N SER A 46 -1.07 3.29 -4.67
CA SER A 46 -2.32 3.76 -4.06
C SER A 46 -2.31 5.28 -3.84
N ARG A 47 -1.17 5.86 -3.43
CA ARG A 47 -1.03 7.32 -3.28
C ARG A 47 -1.12 8.05 -4.61
N ILE A 48 -0.49 7.52 -5.66
CA ILE A 48 -0.56 8.07 -7.02
C ILE A 48 -2.00 8.04 -7.52
N GLN A 49 -2.67 6.90 -7.42
CA GLN A 49 -4.04 6.75 -7.90
C GLN A 49 -5.04 7.62 -7.13
N ALA A 50 -4.87 7.79 -5.82
CA ALA A 50 -5.66 8.75 -5.04
C ALA A 50 -5.48 10.19 -5.56
N ARG A 51 -4.23 10.63 -5.81
CA ARG A 51 -3.96 11.95 -6.41
C ARG A 51 -4.64 12.09 -7.78
N VAL A 52 -4.50 11.10 -8.66
CA VAL A 52 -5.15 11.09 -9.99
C VAL A 52 -6.66 11.19 -9.87
N LEU A 53 -7.28 10.47 -8.92
CA LEU A 53 -8.73 10.56 -8.67
C LEU A 53 -9.14 11.96 -8.21
N THR A 54 -8.36 12.60 -7.34
CA THR A 54 -8.61 13.99 -6.91
C THR A 54 -8.55 14.95 -8.10
N GLU A 55 -7.58 14.79 -8.99
CA GLU A 55 -7.38 15.69 -10.14
C GLU A 55 -8.42 15.47 -11.25
N THR A 56 -8.75 14.22 -11.54
CA THR A 56 -9.56 13.83 -12.70
C THR A 56 -11.04 13.62 -12.38
N ARG A 57 -11.37 13.31 -11.12
CA ARG A 57 -12.74 12.98 -10.66
C ARG A 57 -13.11 13.64 -9.31
N PRO A 58 -12.86 14.95 -9.10
CA PRO A 58 -13.01 15.62 -7.80
C PRO A 58 -14.44 15.60 -7.21
N GLY A 59 -15.47 15.37 -8.02
CA GLY A 59 -16.87 15.39 -7.59
C GLY A 59 -17.48 14.03 -7.26
N ASP A 60 -16.76 12.94 -7.53
CA ASP A 60 -17.35 11.60 -7.55
C ASP A 60 -17.35 10.91 -6.18
N GLY A 61 -16.74 11.53 -5.16
CA GLY A 61 -16.72 11.00 -3.79
C GLY A 61 -15.90 9.71 -3.63
N ILE A 62 -14.99 9.40 -4.56
CA ILE A 62 -14.18 8.17 -4.51
C ILE A 62 -13.03 8.33 -3.52
N LEU A 63 -12.95 7.43 -2.54
CA LEU A 63 -11.83 7.33 -1.62
C LEU A 63 -10.97 6.09 -1.93
N LEU A 64 -9.65 6.25 -1.92
CA LEU A 64 -8.69 5.19 -2.19
C LEU A 64 -7.54 5.27 -1.19
N ASN A 65 -7.22 4.15 -0.53
CA ASN A 65 -6.16 4.06 0.46
C ASN A 65 -5.43 2.71 0.35
N ALA A 66 -4.18 2.67 0.78
CA ALA A 66 -3.49 1.42 1.10
C ALA A 66 -3.78 1.04 2.55
N CYS A 67 -3.73 -0.26 2.86
CA CYS A 67 -3.85 -0.69 4.26
C CYS A 67 -3.00 -1.92 4.60
N CYS A 68 -2.75 -2.08 5.90
CA CYS A 68 -2.16 -3.27 6.48
C CYS A 68 -3.21 -4.00 7.33
N PRO A 69 -3.48 -5.30 7.10
CA PRO A 69 -4.38 -6.08 7.95
C PRO A 69 -3.74 -6.49 9.29
N GLY A 70 -2.45 -6.23 9.48
CA GLY A 70 -1.64 -6.76 10.58
C GLY A 70 -1.11 -8.16 10.27
N TRP A 71 -0.63 -8.87 11.30
CA TRP A 71 -0.12 -10.23 11.16
C TRP A 71 -1.24 -11.25 11.40
N VAL A 72 -1.78 -11.82 10.32
CA VAL A 72 -3.04 -12.58 10.31
C VAL A 72 -2.81 -14.07 10.09
N ARG A 73 -3.43 -14.94 10.90
CA ARG A 73 -3.39 -16.41 10.79
C ARG A 73 -4.03 -16.87 9.49
N THR A 74 -3.18 -17.07 8.48
CA THR A 74 -3.50 -17.49 7.12
C THR A 74 -2.39 -18.43 6.64
N ASP A 75 -2.58 -19.07 5.49
CA ASP A 75 -1.54 -19.91 4.88
C ASP A 75 -0.24 -19.14 4.61
N MET A 76 -0.32 -17.82 4.37
CA MET A 76 0.85 -16.97 4.11
C MET A 76 1.69 -16.72 5.37
N ALA A 77 1.06 -16.55 6.53
CA ALA A 77 1.71 -16.12 7.76
C ALA A 77 1.88 -17.24 8.81
N GLY A 78 1.13 -18.33 8.66
CA GLY A 78 1.13 -19.47 9.58
C GLY A 78 0.27 -19.26 10.84
N PRO A 79 0.17 -20.31 11.67
CA PRO A 79 -0.74 -20.33 12.83
C PRO A 79 -0.28 -19.44 13.99
N ASN A 80 0.99 -19.02 14.01
CA ASN A 80 1.57 -18.21 15.10
C ASN A 80 1.28 -16.70 14.96
N ALA A 81 0.64 -16.28 13.87
CA ALA A 81 0.26 -14.89 13.68
C ALA A 81 -0.76 -14.42 14.75
N THR A 82 -0.71 -13.14 15.09
CA THR A 82 -1.42 -12.61 16.27
C THR A 82 -2.92 -12.44 16.03
N LYS A 83 -3.35 -12.13 14.80
CA LYS A 83 -4.75 -11.87 14.45
C LYS A 83 -5.43 -13.06 13.78
N SER A 84 -6.73 -13.22 13.98
CA SER A 84 -7.60 -14.09 13.16
C SER A 84 -7.91 -13.44 11.81
N PRO A 85 -8.38 -14.19 10.80
CA PRO A 85 -8.88 -13.61 9.55
C PRO A 85 -9.93 -12.52 9.76
N GLU A 86 -10.84 -12.71 10.71
CA GLU A 86 -11.89 -11.74 11.06
C GLU A 86 -11.29 -10.44 11.62
N GLU A 87 -10.34 -10.53 12.56
CA GLU A 87 -9.62 -9.37 13.10
C GLU A 87 -8.78 -8.67 12.02
N GLY A 88 -8.19 -9.44 11.10
CA GLY A 88 -7.43 -8.92 9.96
C GLY A 88 -8.28 -8.17 8.93
N ALA A 89 -9.56 -8.56 8.79
CA ALA A 89 -10.49 -7.94 7.85
C ALA A 89 -11.02 -6.57 8.32
N GLU A 90 -10.86 -6.22 9.61
CA GLU A 90 -11.45 -5.02 10.18
C GLU A 90 -11.03 -3.71 9.49
N THR A 91 -9.74 -3.51 9.23
CA THR A 91 -9.25 -2.27 8.58
C THR A 91 -9.65 -2.20 7.10
N PRO A 92 -9.48 -3.27 6.30
CA PRO A 92 -10.00 -3.30 4.93
C PRO A 92 -11.50 -3.02 4.84
N VAL A 93 -12.32 -3.66 5.69
CA VAL A 93 -13.78 -3.46 5.70
C VAL A 93 -14.13 -2.04 6.14
N TYR A 94 -13.45 -1.49 7.15
CA TYR A 94 -13.61 -0.09 7.56
C TYR A 94 -13.38 0.88 6.38
N LEU A 95 -12.32 0.69 5.60
CA LEU A 95 -12.03 1.55 4.44
C LEU A 95 -13.03 1.37 3.29
N ALA A 96 -13.49 0.15 3.07
CA ALA A 96 -14.51 -0.14 2.05
C ALA A 96 -15.89 0.42 2.40
N MET A 97 -16.15 0.64 3.70
CA MET A 97 -17.45 1.06 4.24
C MET A 97 -17.42 2.48 4.83
N LEU A 98 -16.48 3.33 4.39
CA LEU A 98 -16.48 4.74 4.79
C LEU A 98 -17.82 5.39 4.43
N PRO A 99 -18.37 6.27 5.29
CA PRO A 99 -19.63 6.95 5.01
C PRO A 99 -19.58 7.70 3.66
N GLU A 100 -20.70 7.77 2.94
CA GLU A 100 -20.79 8.44 1.63
C GLU A 100 -20.33 9.90 1.67
N ALA A 101 -20.56 10.60 2.79
CA ALA A 101 -20.12 11.98 3.00
C ALA A 101 -18.65 12.11 3.45
N ALA A 102 -17.93 11.01 3.63
CA ALA A 102 -16.54 11.03 4.08
C ALA A 102 -15.64 11.62 2.99
N LYS A 103 -14.66 12.43 3.43
CA LYS A 103 -13.59 12.96 2.57
C LYS A 103 -12.23 12.36 2.88
N GLU A 104 -12.13 11.67 4.02
CA GLU A 104 -10.92 11.11 4.56
C GLU A 104 -11.20 9.73 5.20
N PRO A 105 -10.20 8.84 5.26
CA PRO A 105 -8.87 8.99 4.67
C PRO A 105 -8.88 8.88 3.13
N HIS A 106 -7.97 9.59 2.48
CA HIS A 106 -7.73 9.52 1.03
C HIS A 106 -6.23 9.58 0.75
N GLY A 107 -5.72 8.64 -0.06
CA GLY A 107 -4.29 8.52 -0.37
C GLY A 107 -3.41 8.16 0.82
N GLN A 108 -3.96 7.54 1.85
CA GLN A 108 -3.24 7.22 3.09
C GLN A 108 -2.82 5.75 3.15
N LEU A 109 -1.84 5.45 4.00
CA LEU A 109 -1.57 4.12 4.51
C LEU A 109 -2.28 3.97 5.86
N VAL A 110 -3.10 2.92 6.02
CA VAL A 110 -3.93 2.73 7.22
C VAL A 110 -3.69 1.35 7.85
N TRP A 111 -3.48 1.32 9.16
CA TRP A 111 -3.38 0.12 9.99
C TRP A 111 -4.26 0.35 11.23
N ASP A 112 -5.05 -0.64 11.67
CA ASP A 112 -5.91 -0.57 12.88
C ASP A 112 -6.79 0.67 12.86
N LYS A 113 -7.35 0.95 11.68
CA LYS A 113 -8.21 2.11 11.40
C LYS A 113 -7.52 3.48 11.66
N ALA A 114 -6.20 3.50 11.81
CA ALA A 114 -5.39 4.70 12.02
C ALA A 114 -4.45 4.97 10.85
N VAL A 115 -4.36 6.24 10.44
CA VAL A 115 -3.43 6.71 9.41
C VAL A 115 -2.00 6.61 9.91
N GLN A 116 -1.11 6.07 9.07
CA GLN A 116 0.32 5.94 9.33
C GLN A 116 1.08 6.97 8.50
N GLU A 117 2.20 7.46 9.06
CA GLU A 117 3.11 8.35 8.33
C GLU A 117 3.84 7.57 7.22
N TRP A 118 4.00 8.22 6.06
CA TRP A 118 4.65 7.68 4.87
C TRP A 118 5.51 8.73 4.16
#